data_AF-A0A965VU40-F1
#
_entry.id   AF-A0A965VU40-F1
#
_cell.length_a   1.000
_cell.length_b   1.000
_cell.length_c   1.000
_cell.angle_alpha   90.00
_cell.angle_beta   90.00
_cell.angle_gamma   90.00
#
_symmetry.space_group_name_H-M   'P 1'
#
loop_
_entity.id
_entity.type
_entity.pdbx_description
1 polymer ?
#
loop_
_entity_poly.entity_id
_entity_poly.type
_entity_poly.pdbx_seq_one_letter_code
_entity_poly.pdbx_strand_id
1 'polypeptide(L)'
;MFRSFGKHAAVVPVLGIKESIRQIENGSSHAVNRNEFKLIQTPQCFHASVLKEAYQQAFHERITDDASLVEEKGLAIHLVEGNEENIKITTPNDLRIAELFIQDKSI
;
A
#
# COMPACT_ATOMS: atom_id res chain seq x y z
N MET A 1 7.32 7.67 -6.79
CA MET A 1 8.16 6.61 -6.19
C MET A 1 9.68 6.81 -6.36
N PHE A 2 10.27 6.59 -7.54
CA PHE A 2 11.74 6.63 -7.72
C PHE A 2 12.42 7.96 -7.40
N ARG A 3 11.72 9.10 -7.58
CA ARG A 3 12.25 10.42 -7.22
C ARG A 3 12.37 10.64 -5.70
N SER A 4 11.58 9.92 -4.91
CA SER A 4 11.63 9.98 -3.44
C SER A 4 12.62 8.95 -2.88
N PHE A 5 12.82 7.84 -3.60
CA PHE A 5 13.81 6.83 -3.27
C PHE A 5 15.22 7.40 -3.45
N GLY A 6 16.05 7.30 -2.40
CA GLY A 6 17.34 8.01 -2.29
C GLY A 6 17.33 9.18 -1.30
N LYS A 7 16.16 9.76 -1.00
CA LYS A 7 15.97 10.65 0.16
C LYS A 7 15.41 9.91 1.37
N HIS A 8 14.60 8.88 1.10
CA HIS A 8 13.99 8.03 2.11
C HIS A 8 14.41 6.57 1.89
N ALA A 9 14.65 5.86 3.00
CA ALA A 9 15.10 4.48 2.96
C ALA A 9 13.97 3.46 2.75
N ALA A 10 12.71 3.88 2.90
CA ALA A 10 11.51 3.06 2.66
C ALA A 10 10.44 3.96 2.03
N VAL A 11 9.95 3.60 0.83
CA VAL A 11 9.00 4.39 0.05
C VAL A 11 7.87 3.49 -0.44
N VAL A 12 6.64 3.89 -0.14
CA VAL A 12 5.43 3.09 -0.35
C VAL A 12 4.39 3.94 -1.10
N PRO A 13 3.94 3.52 -2.30
CA PRO A 13 2.87 4.22 -3.00
C PRO A 13 1.53 3.96 -2.34
N VAL A 14 0.70 5.00 -2.27
CA VAL A 14 -0.62 4.92 -1.67
C VAL A 14 -1.67 5.67 -2.48
N LEU A 15 -2.93 5.23 -2.38
CA LEU A 15 -4.09 5.93 -2.89
C LEU A 15 -5.01 6.39 -1.77
N GLY A 16 -5.69 7.52 -2.00
CA GLY A 16 -6.83 7.91 -1.16
C GLY A 16 -8.01 6.96 -1.33
N ILE A 17 -8.79 6.78 -0.26
CA ILE A 17 -10.00 5.94 -0.31
C ILE A 17 -11.18 6.79 -0.82
N LYS A 18 -11.78 6.36 -1.93
CA LYS A 18 -12.90 7.05 -2.58
C LYS A 18 -14.24 6.77 -1.91
N GLU A 19 -14.42 5.55 -1.40
CA GLU A 19 -15.66 5.12 -0.75
C GLU A 19 -15.71 5.50 0.73
N SER A 20 -16.89 5.42 1.34
CA SER A 20 -17.01 5.59 2.79
C SER A 20 -16.50 4.35 3.51
N ILE A 21 -15.74 4.53 4.60
CA ILE A 21 -15.21 3.42 5.40
C ILE A 21 -16.07 3.23 6.64
N ARG A 22 -16.31 1.96 6.97
CA ARG A 22 -16.99 1.54 8.20
C ARG A 22 -16.03 0.68 9.02
N GLN A 23 -15.86 1.01 10.30
CA GLN A 23 -15.21 0.15 11.28
C GLN A 23 -16.27 -0.76 11.91
N ILE A 24 -15.98 -2.06 11.94
CA ILE A 24 -16.85 -3.07 12.56
C ILE A 24 -16.22 -3.50 13.88
N GLU A 25 -16.91 -3.26 14.99
CA GLU A 25 -16.48 -3.63 16.32
C GLU A 25 -17.65 -4.23 17.10
N ASN A 26 -17.44 -5.40 17.71
CA ASN A 26 -18.44 -6.08 18.53
C ASN A 26 -19.83 -6.21 17.85
N GLY A 27 -19.85 -6.47 16.53
CA GLY A 27 -21.08 -6.59 15.74
C GLY A 27 -21.76 -5.27 15.37
N SER A 28 -21.21 -4.13 15.79
CA SER A 28 -21.69 -2.78 15.45
C SER A 28 -20.86 -2.15 14.34
N SER A 29 -21.47 -1.23 13.58
CA SER A 29 -20.82 -0.53 12.47
C SER A 29 -20.76 0.96 12.73
N HIS A 30 -19.58 1.57 12.57
CA HIS A 30 -19.34 2.98 12.79
C HIS A 30 -18.65 3.62 11.58
N ALA A 31 -19.09 4.81 11.16
CA ALA A 31 -18.38 5.56 10.12
C ALA A 31 -17.08 6.10 10.69
N VAL A 32 -16.00 6.04 9.89
CA VAL A 32 -14.71 6.63 10.24
C VAL A 32 -14.31 7.67 9.21
N ASN A 33 -13.44 8.59 9.60
CA ASN A 33 -12.90 9.60 8.70
C ASN A 33 -11.94 8.94 7.70
N ARG A 34 -12.40 8.70 6.47
CA ARG A 34 -11.61 8.05 5.42
C ARG A 34 -10.27 8.74 5.10
N ASN A 35 -10.13 10.03 5.42
CA ASN A 35 -8.90 10.79 5.15
C ASN A 35 -7.73 10.35 6.04
N GLU A 36 -8.01 9.64 7.14
CA GLU A 36 -7.00 9.03 8.02
C GLU A 36 -6.50 7.67 7.49
N PHE A 37 -7.08 7.18 6.39
CA PHE A 37 -6.77 5.87 5.82
C PHE A 37 -6.27 6.00 4.38
N LYS A 38 -5.44 5.05 3.98
CA LYS A 38 -4.86 4.96 2.64
C LYS A 38 -4.85 3.52 2.16
N LEU A 39 -5.01 3.32 0.86
CA LEU A 39 -4.78 2.03 0.22
C LEU A 39 -3.30 1.92 -0.12
N ILE A 40 -2.63 0.89 0.39
CA ILE A 40 -1.24 0.61 0.04
C ILE A 40 -1.17 -0.07 -1.33
N GLN A 41 -0.18 0.33 -2.15
CA GLN A 41 0.12 -0.30 -3.43
C GLN A 41 1.53 -0.92 -3.44
N THR A 42 1.75 -1.83 -4.38
CA THR A 42 3.08 -2.29 -4.81
C THR A 42 3.40 -1.71 -6.20
N PRO A 43 4.67 -1.59 -6.62
CA PRO A 43 5.88 -1.96 -5.90
C PRO A 43 6.11 -1.09 -4.65
N GLN A 44 6.82 -1.66 -3.68
CA GLN A 44 7.35 -0.94 -2.51
C GLN A 44 8.88 -0.93 -2.65
N CYS A 45 9.55 0.17 -2.28
CA CYS A 45 11.01 0.28 -2.43
C CYS A 45 11.67 0.53 -1.08
N PHE A 46 12.66 -0.29 -0.77
CA PHE A 46 13.41 -0.23 0.48
C PHE A 46 14.91 -0.27 0.22
N HIS A 47 15.69 0.43 1.03
CA HIS A 47 17.11 0.15 1.17
C HIS A 47 17.28 -1.29 1.65
N ALA A 48 18.19 -2.04 1.02
CA ALA A 48 18.36 -3.45 1.32
C ALA A 48 18.71 -3.70 2.80
N SER A 49 19.43 -2.79 3.45
CA SER A 49 19.74 -2.89 4.90
C SER A 49 18.50 -2.79 5.77
N VAL A 50 17.62 -1.82 5.49
CA VAL A 50 16.35 -1.61 6.22
C VAL A 50 15.46 -2.84 6.09
N LEU A 51 15.27 -3.35 4.87
CA LEU A 51 14.42 -4.52 4.67
C LEU A 51 15.01 -5.76 5.35
N LYS A 52 16.34 -5.99 5.22
CA LYS A 52 17.00 -7.12 5.89
C LYS A 52 16.84 -7.07 7.40
N GLU A 53 17.00 -5.90 8.02
CA GLU A 53 16.82 -5.71 9.46
C GLU A 53 15.37 -5.97 9.89
N ALA A 54 14.40 -5.45 9.13
CA ALA A 54 12.97 -5.70 9.38
C ALA A 54 12.64 -7.21 9.35
N TYR A 55 13.25 -7.95 8.42
CA TYR A 55 13.10 -9.41 8.29
C TYR A 55 13.81 -10.24 9.38
N GLN A 56 14.59 -9.64 10.29
CA GLN A 56 15.19 -10.36 11.43
C GLN A 56 14.19 -10.65 12.56
N GLN A 57 12.95 -10.17 12.46
CA GLN A 57 11.91 -10.42 13.44
C GLN A 57 11.06 -11.64 13.12
N ALA A 58 10.37 -12.16 14.14
CA ALA A 58 9.43 -13.25 13.94
C ALA A 58 8.23 -12.79 13.11
N PHE A 59 7.85 -13.58 12.11
CA PHE A 59 6.63 -13.36 11.36
C PHE A 59 5.39 -13.67 12.20
N HIS A 60 4.32 -12.92 11.96
CA HIS A 60 3.00 -13.16 12.53
C HIS A 60 1.90 -12.65 11.62
N GLU A 61 0.66 -13.08 11.89
CA GLU A 61 -0.51 -12.86 11.02
C GLU A 61 -0.90 -11.40 10.78
N ARG A 62 -0.44 -10.47 11.63
CA ARG A 62 -0.74 -9.03 11.44
C ARG A 62 0.18 -8.34 10.42
N ILE A 63 1.26 -8.98 9.98
CA ILE A 63 2.13 -8.45 8.92
C ILE A 63 1.44 -8.73 7.59
N THR A 64 1.05 -7.67 6.88
CA THR A 64 0.24 -7.77 5.65
C THR A 64 1.04 -7.44 4.38
N ASP A 65 2.20 -6.78 4.53
CA ASP A 65 3.10 -6.36 3.46
C ASP A 65 4.51 -6.06 4.01
N ASP A 66 5.46 -5.68 3.13
CA ASP A 66 6.83 -5.34 3.55
C ASP A 66 6.90 -4.05 4.37
N ALA A 67 5.99 -3.09 4.10
CA ALA A 67 5.94 -1.83 4.84
C ALA A 67 5.57 -2.04 6.31
N SER A 68 4.54 -2.83 6.60
CA SER A 68 4.14 -3.17 7.97
C SER A 68 5.25 -3.86 8.76
N LEU A 69 6.05 -4.71 8.10
CA LEU A 69 7.23 -5.31 8.72
C LEU A 69 8.29 -4.26 9.11
N VAL A 70 8.56 -3.31 8.21
CA VAL A 70 9.51 -2.21 8.46
C VAL A 70 9.01 -1.30 9.60
N GLU A 71 7.73 -0.94 9.59
CA GLU A 71 7.11 -0.11 10.63
C GLU A 71 7.11 -0.77 12.01
N GLU A 72 6.82 -2.08 12.09
CA GLU A 72 6.87 -2.84 13.34
C GLU A 72 8.27 -2.85 13.95
N LYS A 73 9.31 -2.66 13.13
CA LYS A 73 10.70 -2.49 13.58
C LYS A 73 11.05 -1.07 14.04
N GLY A 74 10.06 -0.18 14.09
CA GLY A 74 10.22 1.22 14.47
C GLY A 74 10.89 2.06 13.39
N LEU A 75 11.03 1.53 12.17
CA LEU A 75 11.64 2.23 11.04
C LEU A 75 10.55 2.97 10.27
N ALA A 76 10.83 4.22 9.89
CA ALA A 76 9.86 5.06 9.21
C ALA A 76 9.68 4.66 7.73
N ILE A 77 8.44 4.62 7.27
CA ILE A 77 8.08 4.57 5.85
C ILE A 77 7.69 5.94 5.34
N HIS A 78 7.95 6.20 4.05
CA HIS A 78 7.53 7.42 3.38
C HIS A 78 6.46 7.11 2.34
N LEU A 79 5.26 7.64 2.57
CA LEU A 79 4.15 7.49 1.66
C LEU A 79 4.29 8.46 0.49
N VAL A 80 4.05 7.97 -0.72
CA VAL A 80 4.01 8.80 -1.95
C VAL A 80 2.71 8.54 -2.68
N GLU A 81 2.24 9.51 -3.46
CA GLU A 81 1.06 9.31 -4.30
C GLU A 81 1.31 8.16 -5.27
N GLY A 82 0.36 7.23 -5.29
CA GLY A 82 0.29 6.10 -6.21
C GLY A 82 -0.45 6.45 -7.49
N ASN A 83 -0.76 5.40 -8.24
CA ASN A 83 -1.38 5.50 -9.56
C ASN A 83 -2.68 4.70 -9.56
N GLU A 84 -3.79 5.27 -10.03
CA GLU A 84 -5.09 4.58 -10.00
C GLU A 84 -5.13 3.36 -10.93
N GLU A 85 -4.39 3.42 -12.03
CA GLU A 85 -4.26 2.34 -13.01
C GLU A 85 -3.39 1.17 -12.50
N ASN A 86 -2.64 1.37 -11.41
CA ASN A 86 -1.80 0.35 -10.78
C ASN A 86 -2.64 -0.58 -9.88
N ILE A 87 -3.60 -1.26 -10.49
CA ILE A 87 -4.53 -2.14 -9.80
C ILE A 87 -3.90 -3.49 -9.47
N LYS A 88 -4.26 -4.03 -8.32
CA LYS A 88 -3.96 -5.43 -7.99
C LYS A 88 -4.98 -6.32 -8.69
N ILE A 89 -4.51 -7.19 -9.58
CA ILE A 89 -5.37 -8.15 -10.26
C ILE A 89 -5.67 -9.32 -9.31
N THR A 90 -6.89 -9.36 -8.78
CA THR A 90 -7.37 -10.39 -7.83
C THR A 90 -8.63 -11.10 -8.29
N THR A 91 -9.36 -10.52 -9.24
CA THR A 91 -10.63 -11.02 -9.79
C THR A 91 -10.62 -11.02 -11.32
N PRO A 92 -11.52 -11.79 -11.96
CA PRO A 92 -11.71 -11.71 -13.41
C PRO A 92 -12.17 -10.32 -13.90
N ASN A 93 -12.78 -9.51 -13.03
CA ASN A 93 -13.16 -8.15 -13.40
C ASN A 93 -11.93 -7.24 -13.48
N ASP A 94 -10.96 -7.42 -12.59
CA ASP A 94 -9.71 -6.65 -12.59
C ASP A 94 -8.93 -6.89 -13.89
N LEU A 95 -8.96 -8.11 -14.44
CA LEU A 95 -8.36 -8.42 -15.74
C LEU A 95 -8.98 -7.59 -16.88
N ARG A 96 -10.31 -7.50 -16.93
CA ARG A 96 -11.01 -6.70 -17.96
C ARG A 96 -10.67 -5.22 -17.83
N ILE A 97 -10.57 -4.72 -16.60
CA ILE A 97 -10.16 -3.33 -16.34
C ILE A 97 -8.70 -3.11 -16.77
N ALA A 98 -7.80 -4.04 -16.45
CA ALA A 98 -6.39 -3.96 -16.85
C ALA A 98 -6.24 -3.93 -18.38
N GLU A 99 -7.02 -4.73 -19.11
CA GLU A 99 -7.06 -4.69 -20.58
C GLU A 99 -7.44 -3.32 -21.13
N LEU A 100 -8.42 -2.65 -20.49
CA LEU A 100 -8.80 -1.28 -20.87
C LEU A 100 -7.64 -0.29 -20.63
N PHE A 101 -6.96 -0.37 -19.48
CA PHE A 101 -5.79 0.48 -19.22
C PHE A 101 -4.65 0.26 -20.22
N ILE A 102 -4.42 -0.97 -20.67
CA ILE A 102 -3.39 -1.26 -21.69
C ILE A 102 -3.74 -0.66 -23.06
N GLN A 103 -5.03 -0.59 -23.40
CA GLN A 103 -5.50 -0.07 -24.67
C GLN A 103 -5.61 1.46 -24.68
N ASP A 104 -5.79 2.08 -23.52
CA ASP A 104 -5.88 3.52 -23.38
C ASP A 104 -4.52 4.17 -23.59
N LYS A 105 -4.37 4.91 -24.70
CA LYS A 105 -3.14 5.63 -25.05
C LYS A 105 -2.98 6.96 -24.32
N SER A 106 -3.95 7.35 -23.49
CA SER A 106 -3.90 8.59 -22.71
C SER A 106 -3.25 8.43 -21.33
N ILE A 107 -2.97 7.19 -20.93
CA ILE A 107 -2.34 6.81 -19.65
C ILE A 107 -0.93 6.26 -19.93
#